data_AF-A0A7X9E092-F1
#
_entry.id   AF-A0A7X9E092-F1
#
_cell.length_a   1.000
_cell.length_b   1.000
_cell.length_c   1.000
_cell.angle_alpha   90.00
_cell.angle_beta   90.00
_cell.angle_gamma   90.00
#
_symmetry.space_group_name_H-M   'P 1'
#
loop_
_entity.id
_entity.type
_entity.pdbx_description
1 polymer ?
#
loop_
_entity_poly.entity_id
_entity_poly.type
_entity_poly.pdbx_seq_one_letter_code
_entity_poly.pdbx_strand_id
1 'polypeptide(L)'
;HAGEAAGPESIFSALIDLKTERIGHGVRAVEDPELVEYLYEKQVPLEVCITSNLKTKVFPSLKNHPFDEFYRKGLMVTINSDDPAMFGADITDELYLLYNNLKYSYNDLKQITLNSFKSSFLSESEKKSFFDVVEAFWSDYL
;
A
#
# COMPACT_ATOMS: atom_id res chain seq x y z
N HIS A 1 -5.43 -0.39 -11.53
CA HIS A 1 -6.55 -0.80 -10.66
C HIS A 1 -6.89 -2.24 -10.96
N ALA A 2 -6.63 -3.13 -10.01
CA ALA A 2 -6.98 -4.56 -10.07
C ALA A 2 -7.07 -5.09 -8.65
N GLY A 3 -7.84 -6.15 -8.42
CA GLY A 3 -7.96 -6.73 -7.08
C GLY A 3 -8.67 -5.83 -6.06
N GLU A 4 -9.60 -4.98 -6.53
CA GLU A 4 -10.47 -4.18 -5.67
C GLU A 4 -11.92 -4.67 -5.81
N ALA A 5 -12.58 -4.37 -6.93
CA ALA A 5 -13.90 -4.90 -7.24
C ALA A 5 -13.84 -6.35 -7.76
N ALA A 6 -12.91 -6.63 -8.68
CA ALA A 6 -12.64 -7.97 -9.22
C ALA A 6 -11.64 -8.74 -8.34
N GLY A 7 -11.61 -10.08 -8.47
CA GLY A 7 -10.78 -10.95 -7.64
C GLY A 7 -9.31 -11.02 -8.05
N PRO A 8 -8.55 -11.97 -7.48
CA PRO A 8 -7.14 -12.22 -7.78
C PRO A 8 -6.81 -12.35 -9.27
N GLU A 9 -7.73 -12.89 -10.07
CA GLU A 9 -7.56 -13.08 -11.52
C GLU A 9 -7.27 -11.75 -12.25
N SER A 10 -7.90 -10.65 -11.79
CA SER A 10 -7.65 -9.33 -12.37
C SER A 10 -6.24 -8.82 -12.08
N ILE A 11 -5.67 -9.19 -10.92
CA ILE A 11 -4.30 -8.84 -10.54
C ILE A 11 -3.32 -9.61 -11.43
N PHE A 12 -3.52 -10.91 -11.62
CA PHE A 12 -2.69 -11.71 -12.52
C PHE A 12 -2.71 -11.18 -13.96
N SER A 13 -3.89 -10.90 -14.53
CA SER A 13 -3.95 -10.30 -15.88
C SER A 13 -3.25 -8.94 -15.95
N ALA A 14 -3.38 -8.10 -14.93
CA ALA A 14 -2.66 -6.84 -14.89
C ALA A 14 -1.13 -7.04 -14.88
N LEU A 15 -0.64 -8.02 -14.13
CA LEU A 15 0.81 -8.30 -14.02
C LEU A 15 1.37 -9.01 -15.25
N ILE A 16 0.66 -10.00 -15.79
CA ILE A 16 1.17 -10.88 -16.85
C ILE A 16 0.86 -10.31 -18.23
N ASP A 17 -0.40 -9.94 -18.46
CA ASP A 17 -0.86 -9.52 -19.79
C ASP A 17 -0.51 -8.05 -20.06
N LEU A 18 -0.75 -7.19 -19.06
CA LEU A 18 -0.50 -5.75 -19.18
C LEU A 18 0.89 -5.32 -18.70
N LYS A 19 1.63 -6.23 -18.04
CA LYS A 19 3.00 -6.00 -17.53
C LYS A 19 3.11 -4.75 -16.67
N THR A 20 2.10 -4.51 -15.84
CA THR A 20 2.11 -3.35 -14.95
C THR A 20 3.21 -3.45 -13.90
N GLU A 21 3.75 -2.30 -13.52
CA GLU A 21 4.81 -2.20 -12.51
C GLU A 21 4.24 -2.10 -11.09
N ARG A 22 2.96 -1.74 -10.93
CA ARG A 22 2.25 -1.54 -9.65
C ARG A 22 0.78 -1.88 -9.76
N ILE A 23 0.16 -2.22 -8.63
CA ILE A 23 -1.26 -2.52 -8.57
C ILE A 23 -1.99 -1.50 -7.69
N GLY A 24 -2.85 -0.70 -8.34
CA GLY A 24 -3.88 0.08 -7.66
C GLY A 24 -4.80 -0.82 -6.83
N HIS A 25 -4.83 -0.61 -5.52
CA HIS A 25 -5.40 -1.47 -4.47
C HIS A 25 -4.72 -2.83 -4.32
N GLY A 26 -5.11 -3.84 -5.11
CA GLY A 26 -4.60 -5.22 -5.00
C GLY A 26 -5.01 -5.96 -3.73
N VAL A 27 -5.93 -5.42 -2.93
CA VAL A 27 -6.32 -5.95 -1.62
C VAL A 27 -6.96 -7.33 -1.69
N ARG A 28 -7.66 -7.66 -2.77
CA ARG A 28 -8.25 -8.99 -2.97
C ARG A 28 -7.20 -10.08 -3.29
N ALA A 29 -5.91 -9.74 -3.38
CA ALA A 29 -4.84 -10.74 -3.42
C ALA A 29 -4.87 -11.69 -2.21
N VAL A 30 -5.41 -11.25 -1.07
CA VAL A 30 -5.53 -12.07 0.16
C VAL A 30 -6.35 -13.35 -0.04
N GLU A 31 -7.17 -13.40 -1.09
CA GLU A 31 -8.01 -14.56 -1.44
C GLU A 31 -7.22 -15.68 -2.13
N ASP A 32 -5.98 -15.42 -2.57
CA ASP A 32 -5.11 -16.35 -3.27
C ASP A 32 -3.69 -16.35 -2.66
N PRO A 33 -3.34 -17.38 -1.85
CA PRO A 33 -2.02 -17.47 -1.23
C PRO A 33 -0.85 -17.55 -2.22
N GLU A 34 -1.04 -18.14 -3.42
CA GLU A 34 0.02 -18.23 -4.43
C GLU A 34 0.30 -16.84 -5.02
N LEU A 35 -0.75 -16.03 -5.22
CA LEU A 35 -0.60 -14.65 -5.63
C LEU A 35 0.10 -13.81 -4.55
N VAL A 36 -0.24 -13.99 -3.27
CA VAL A 36 0.45 -13.30 -2.16
C VAL A 36 1.96 -13.62 -2.16
N GLU A 37 2.31 -14.89 -2.34
CA GLU A 37 3.72 -15.31 -2.45
C GLU A 37 4.39 -14.68 -3.66
N TYR A 38 3.75 -14.69 -4.83
CA TYR A 38 4.27 -14.05 -6.04
C TYR A 38 4.53 -12.55 -5.83
N LEU A 39 3.59 -11.83 -5.21
CA LEU A 39 3.71 -10.41 -4.91
C LEU A 39 4.86 -10.13 -3.93
N TYR A 40 5.06 -11.00 -2.94
CA TYR A 40 6.19 -10.95 -2.02
C TYR A 40 7.52 -11.17 -2.75
N GLU A 41 7.67 -12.26 -3.50
CA GLU A 41 8.91 -12.60 -4.20
C GLU A 41 9.33 -11.53 -5.21
N LYS A 42 8.35 -10.99 -5.95
CA LYS A 42 8.58 -9.96 -6.97
C LYS A 42 8.61 -8.55 -6.40
N GLN A 43 8.25 -8.39 -5.13
CA GLN A 43 8.15 -7.09 -4.47
C GLN A 43 7.30 -6.10 -5.28
N VAL A 44 6.17 -6.58 -5.80
CA VAL A 44 5.22 -5.76 -6.58
C VAL A 44 4.56 -4.77 -5.64
N PRO A 45 4.63 -3.45 -5.93
CA PRO A 45 3.96 -2.44 -5.12
C PRO A 45 2.43 -2.56 -5.17
N LEU A 46 1.80 -2.64 -4.00
CA LEU A 46 0.36 -2.53 -3.83
C LEU A 46 0.02 -1.13 -3.29
N GLU A 47 -0.72 -0.36 -4.08
CA GLU A 47 -1.17 0.99 -3.74
C GLU A 47 -2.47 0.89 -2.92
N VAL A 48 -2.35 0.59 -1.64
CA VAL A 48 -3.50 0.28 -0.78
C VAL A 48 -4.17 1.55 -0.27
N CYS A 49 -5.51 1.55 -0.23
CA CYS A 49 -6.34 2.69 0.18
C CYS A 49 -7.39 2.25 1.21
N ILE A 50 -7.04 2.23 2.50
CA ILE A 50 -7.87 1.58 3.53
C ILE A 50 -9.24 2.23 3.64
N THR A 51 -9.31 3.56 3.83
CA THR A 51 -10.63 4.22 3.97
C THR A 51 -11.48 4.04 2.71
N SER A 52 -10.88 4.16 1.52
CA SER A 52 -11.58 3.89 0.25
C SER A 52 -12.18 2.48 0.25
N ASN A 53 -11.37 1.44 0.51
CA ASN A 53 -11.83 0.05 0.48
C ASN A 53 -12.94 -0.26 1.51
N LEU A 54 -12.97 0.45 2.64
CA LEU A 54 -14.07 0.37 3.59
C LEU A 54 -15.33 1.10 3.10
N LYS A 55 -15.17 2.30 2.51
CA LYS A 55 -16.29 3.13 1.99
C LYS A 55 -16.94 2.50 0.75
N THR A 56 -16.17 1.84 -0.10
CA THR A 56 -16.63 1.08 -1.26
C THR A 56 -17.14 -0.32 -0.90
N LYS A 57 -17.05 -0.70 0.39
CA LYS A 57 -17.50 -2.00 0.93
C LYS A 57 -16.77 -3.22 0.35
N VAL A 58 -15.55 -3.03 -0.17
CA VAL A 58 -14.66 -4.13 -0.54
C VAL A 58 -14.34 -4.97 0.70
N PHE A 59 -14.09 -4.31 1.83
CA PHE A 59 -13.98 -4.95 3.14
C PHE A 59 -14.99 -4.36 4.12
N PRO A 60 -15.61 -5.19 4.99
CA PRO A 60 -16.66 -4.72 5.89
C PRO A 60 -16.14 -3.93 7.10
N SER A 61 -14.87 -4.09 7.45
CA SER A 61 -14.25 -3.38 8.58
C SER A 61 -12.72 -3.40 8.47
N LEU A 62 -12.05 -2.50 9.20
CA LEU A 62 -10.60 -2.46 9.28
C LEU A 62 -10.00 -3.79 9.75
N LYS A 63 -10.67 -4.52 10.65
CA LYS A 63 -10.21 -5.83 11.14
C LYS A 63 -10.13 -6.88 10.02
N ASN A 64 -10.96 -6.74 8.98
CA ASN A 64 -10.97 -7.65 7.84
C ASN A 64 -10.04 -7.20 6.71
N HIS A 65 -9.47 -6.00 6.81
CA HIS A 65 -8.67 -5.41 5.75
C HIS A 65 -7.26 -6.03 5.72
N PRO A 66 -6.73 -6.45 4.55
CA PRO A 66 -5.51 -7.25 4.47
C PRO A 66 -4.22 -6.44 4.59
N PHE A 67 -4.31 -5.11 4.74
CA PHE A 67 -3.14 -4.23 4.84
C PHE A 67 -2.14 -4.69 5.89
N ASP A 68 -2.60 -4.99 7.11
CA ASP A 68 -1.71 -5.40 8.19
C ASP A 68 -1.05 -6.74 7.88
N GLU A 69 -1.81 -7.71 7.38
CA GLU A 69 -1.29 -9.01 6.98
C GLU A 69 -0.21 -8.88 5.89
N PHE A 70 -0.48 -8.08 4.85
CA PHE A 70 0.47 -7.86 3.75
C PHE A 70 1.75 -7.20 4.24
N TYR A 71 1.64 -6.14 5.04
CA TYR A 71 2.81 -5.46 5.60
C TYR A 71 3.65 -6.40 6.47
N ARG A 72 3.01 -7.17 7.36
CA ARG A 72 3.70 -8.13 8.24
C ARG A 72 4.33 -9.30 7.49
N LYS A 73 3.75 -9.70 6.36
CA LYS A 73 4.34 -10.68 5.42
C LYS A 73 5.48 -10.11 4.56
N GLY A 74 5.79 -8.81 4.67
CA GLY A 74 6.87 -8.17 3.93
C GLY A 74 6.54 -7.85 2.48
N LEU A 75 5.25 -7.78 2.12
CA LEU A 75 4.84 -7.28 0.81
C LEU A 75 5.15 -5.79 0.70
N MET A 76 5.42 -5.33 -0.52
CA MET A 76 5.64 -3.91 -0.80
C MET A 76 4.31 -3.16 -0.83
N VAL A 77 3.76 -2.83 0.33
CA VAL A 77 2.56 -2.00 0.44
C VAL A 77 2.90 -0.52 0.61
N THR A 78 2.09 0.33 0.01
CA THR A 78 2.01 1.77 0.30
C THR A 78 0.62 2.10 0.85
N ILE A 79 0.49 3.23 1.54
CA ILE A 79 -0.79 3.75 2.00
C ILE A 79 -1.15 5.02 1.22
N ASN A 80 -2.39 5.11 0.76
CA ASN A 80 -2.86 6.17 -0.14
C ASN A 80 -4.31 6.55 0.20
N SER A 81 -4.70 7.77 -0.13
CA SER A 81 -6.03 8.31 0.20
C SER A 81 -7.11 8.05 -0.86
N ASP A 82 -6.70 7.70 -2.08
CA ASP A 82 -7.59 7.52 -3.23
C ASP A 82 -8.31 8.82 -3.64
N ASP A 83 -9.59 8.97 -3.25
CA ASP A 83 -10.44 10.15 -3.50
C ASP A 83 -10.75 10.94 -2.21
N PRO A 84 -9.84 11.80 -1.71
CA PRO A 84 -10.01 12.48 -0.42
C PRO A 84 -11.33 13.23 -0.25
N ALA A 85 -11.78 13.95 -1.28
CA ALA A 85 -13.02 14.71 -1.23
C ALA A 85 -14.26 13.81 -1.14
N MET A 86 -14.22 12.63 -1.75
CA MET A 86 -15.33 11.68 -1.73
C MET A 86 -15.41 10.94 -0.41
N PHE A 87 -14.26 10.52 0.14
CA PHE A 87 -14.22 9.69 1.33
C PHE A 87 -14.07 10.47 2.64
N GLY A 88 -13.69 11.75 2.55
CA GLY A 88 -13.48 12.63 3.70
C GLY A 88 -12.26 12.24 4.52
N ALA A 89 -11.21 11.74 3.86
CA ALA A 89 -9.95 11.32 4.48
C ALA A 89 -8.79 11.63 3.53
N ASP A 90 -7.75 12.29 4.03
CA ASP A 90 -6.51 12.53 3.29
C ASP A 90 -5.38 11.57 3.72
N ILE A 91 -4.18 11.77 3.18
CA ILE A 91 -3.03 10.91 3.50
C ILE A 91 -2.62 10.96 4.98
N THR A 92 -2.85 12.10 5.65
CA THR A 92 -2.59 12.26 7.09
C THR A 92 -3.55 11.39 7.89
N ASP A 93 -4.82 11.37 7.49
CA ASP A 93 -5.84 10.52 8.13
C ASP A 93 -5.49 9.04 7.97
N GLU A 94 -5.03 8.62 6.79
CA GLU A 94 -4.61 7.22 6.55
C GLU A 94 -3.40 6.84 7.41
N LEU A 95 -2.37 7.70 7.49
CA LEU A 95 -1.21 7.47 8.37
C LEU A 95 -1.62 7.44 9.84
N TYR A 96 -2.52 8.32 10.26
CA TYR A 96 -3.05 8.34 11.61
C TYR A 96 -3.86 7.08 11.93
N LEU A 97 -4.62 6.54 10.97
CA LEU A 97 -5.32 5.26 11.10
C LEU A 97 -4.33 4.13 11.36
N LEU A 98 -3.22 4.05 10.60
CA LEU A 98 -2.19 3.03 10.83
C LEU A 98 -1.60 3.13 12.25
N TYR A 99 -1.25 4.34 12.69
CA TYR A 99 -0.70 4.59 14.02
C TYR A 99 -1.71 4.25 15.14
N ASN A 100 -2.90 4.86 15.08
CA ASN A 100 -3.85 4.85 16.17
C ASN A 100 -4.65 3.54 16.24
N ASN A 101 -5.05 2.98 15.10
CA ASN A 101 -5.92 1.81 15.04
C ASN A 101 -5.14 0.50 14.89
N LEU A 102 -4.05 0.49 14.11
CA LEU A 102 -3.24 -0.70 13.89
C LEU A 102 -1.93 -0.72 14.71
N LYS A 103 -1.67 0.32 15.51
CA LYS A 103 -0.52 0.42 16.43
C LYS A 103 0.83 0.35 15.72
N TYR A 104 0.91 0.92 14.52
CA TYR A 104 2.15 1.03 13.77
C TYR A 104 3.09 2.00 14.48
N SER A 105 4.37 1.62 14.56
CA SER A 105 5.42 2.48 15.10
C SER A 105 5.84 3.54 14.09
N TYR A 106 6.59 4.54 14.54
CA TYR A 106 7.23 5.52 13.67
C TYR A 106 8.16 4.87 12.63
N ASN A 107 8.85 3.79 13.00
CA ASN A 107 9.64 3.01 12.05
C ASN A 107 8.78 2.37 10.96
N ASP A 108 7.60 1.84 11.33
CA ASP A 108 6.71 1.23 10.35
C ASP A 108 6.15 2.29 9.38
N LEU A 109 5.71 3.45 9.89
CA LEU A 109 5.23 4.57 9.07
C LEU A 109 6.31 5.13 8.15
N LYS A 110 7.55 5.26 8.66
CA LYS A 110 8.73 5.61 7.84
C LYS A 110 8.92 4.60 6.72
N GLN A 111 8.91 3.30 7.02
CA GLN A 111 9.11 2.27 6.00
C GLN A 111 8.03 2.29 4.91
N ILE A 112 6.76 2.49 5.28
CA ILE A 112 5.66 2.61 4.32
C ILE A 112 5.83 3.86 3.45
N THR A 113 6.32 4.96 4.02
CA THR A 113 6.65 6.19 3.27
C THR A 113 7.82 5.95 2.32
N LEU A 114 8.87 5.23 2.74
CA LEU A 114 9.98 4.87 1.84
C LEU A 114 9.51 3.94 0.72
N ASN A 115 8.57 3.02 0.98
CA ASN A 115 7.99 2.17 -0.06
C ASN A 115 7.30 3.00 -1.16
N SER A 116 6.64 4.11 -0.84
CA SER A 116 5.98 4.96 -1.84
C SER A 116 6.97 5.64 -2.78
N PHE A 117 8.10 6.12 -2.26
CA PHE A 117 9.18 6.66 -3.10
C PHE A 117 9.89 5.56 -3.88
N LYS A 118 10.15 4.39 -3.27
CA LYS A 118 10.79 3.25 -3.94
C LYS A 118 10.01 2.81 -5.17
N SER A 119 8.69 2.74 -5.01
CA SER A 119 7.75 2.36 -6.05
C SER A 119 7.35 3.52 -6.95
N SER A 120 7.82 4.75 -6.74
CA SER A 120 7.46 5.87 -7.63
C SER A 120 8.03 5.68 -9.05
N PHE A 121 7.44 6.36 -10.02
CA PHE A 121 7.95 6.45 -11.39
C PHE A 121 8.99 7.56 -11.58
N LEU A 122 9.55 8.07 -10.48
CA LEU A 122 10.64 9.04 -10.52
C LEU A 122 11.94 8.39 -11.01
N SER A 123 12.89 9.22 -11.45
CA SER A 123 14.25 8.74 -11.71
C SER A 123 14.92 8.27 -10.41
N GLU A 124 15.92 7.38 -10.53
CA GLU A 124 16.65 6.88 -9.36
C GLU A 124 17.34 8.01 -8.56
N SER A 125 17.79 9.08 -9.22
CA SER A 125 18.34 10.27 -8.56
C SER A 125 17.28 11.02 -7.74
N GLU A 126 16.06 11.17 -8.27
CA GLU A 126 14.96 11.82 -7.56
C GLU A 126 14.48 10.95 -6.40
N LYS A 127 14.33 9.63 -6.60
CA LYS A 127 14.04 8.69 -5.52
C LYS A 127 15.04 8.80 -4.39
N LYS A 128 16.34 8.80 -4.71
CA LYS A 128 17.40 8.97 -3.71
C LYS A 128 17.24 10.30 -2.95
N SER A 129 16.97 11.39 -3.66
CA SER A 129 16.76 12.70 -3.03
C SER A 129 15.60 12.67 -2.02
N PHE A 130 14.49 12.02 -2.35
CA PHE A 130 13.36 11.89 -1.42
C PHE A 130 13.63 10.91 -0.29
N PHE A 131 14.37 9.83 -0.54
CA PHE A 131 14.84 8.92 0.51
C PHE A 131 15.66 9.69 1.56
N ASP A 132 16.62 10.49 1.12
CA ASP A 132 17.46 11.29 2.02
C ASP A 132 16.60 12.27 2.86
N VAL A 133 15.56 12.86 2.27
CA VAL A 133 14.60 13.75 2.98
C VAL A 133 13.81 12.98 4.04
N VAL A 134 13.27 11.80 3.70
CA VAL A 134 12.51 10.97 4.64
C VAL A 134 13.42 10.50 5.79
N GLU A 135 14.60 9.99 5.47
CA GLU A 135 15.59 9.57 6.47
C GLU A 135 15.93 10.70 7.46
N ALA A 136 16.22 11.89 6.95
CA ALA A 136 16.53 13.06 7.77
C ALA A 136 15.34 13.55 8.62
N PHE A 137 14.11 13.52 8.08
CA PHE A 137 12.94 13.90 8.86
C PHE A 137 12.71 12.97 10.04
N TRP A 138 12.80 11.65 9.83
CA TRP A 138 12.49 10.68 10.87
C TRP A 138 13.62 10.48 11.90
N SER A 139 14.87 10.88 11.59
CA SER A 139 15.97 10.81 12.58
C SER A 139 15.74 11.67 13.82
N ASP A 140 14.89 12.69 13.73
CA ASP A 140 14.54 13.55 14.87
C ASP A 140 13.52 12.90 15.83
N TYR A 141 12.89 11.78 15.41
CA TYR A 141 11.77 11.14 16.11
C TYR A 141 12.05 9.69 16.53
N LEU A 142 13.18 9.11 16.14
CA LEU A 142 13.59 7.72 16.37
C LEU A 142 14.87 7.66 17.22
#